data_AF-T1HXJ4-F1
#
_entry.id   AF-T1HXJ4-F1
#
_cell.length_a   1.000
_cell.length_b   1.000
_cell.length_c   1.000
_cell.angle_alpha   90.00
_cell.angle_beta   90.00
_cell.angle_gamma   90.00
#
_symmetry.space_group_name_H-M   'P 1'
#
loop_
_entity.id
_entity.type
_entity.pdbx_description
1 polymer ?
#
loop_
_entity_poly.entity_id
_entity_poly.type
_entity_poly.pdbx_seq_one_letter_code
_entity_poly.pdbx_strand_id
1 'polypeptide(L)'
;CSDYEFSTYIDRFHSLFYVPKHTKLYVVVGNHDIGFHYGITPYLHKRFAEAFGSPSVRLLSIAGNHFVLINSMAMEGDGCFLCRPAEMQLSNITKRLKCAKGLGTCPKGLELKQYSRPILLQHFPLYRESDEECNEPDEAPEDEKRQKFRERWDALSKESSLMLLESLNPRVVITGHTHHGCRKYHDGFNTHEYTLPSFSWRNKDNPSYMLAIFTPNNYSVDKCYMPRESTVILLYKLGILSILVYSSLSYRRYCRRYRMFKVH
;
A
#
# COMPACT_ATOMS: atom_id res chain seq x y z
N CYS A 1 10.32 -7.45 18.86
CA CYS A 1 10.72 -8.22 17.67
C CYS A 1 12.24 -8.38 17.69
N SER A 2 12.73 -9.59 17.92
CA SER A 2 14.17 -9.91 17.89
C SER A 2 14.74 -9.78 16.47
N ASP A 3 16.07 -9.80 16.34
CA ASP A 3 16.74 -9.83 15.02
C ASP A 3 16.38 -11.09 14.22
N TYR A 4 16.22 -12.23 14.88
CA TYR A 4 15.82 -13.49 14.25
C TYR A 4 14.40 -13.43 13.66
N GLU A 5 13.45 -12.90 14.43
CA GLU A 5 12.08 -12.68 13.94
C GLU A 5 12.05 -11.70 12.77
N PHE A 6 12.93 -10.69 12.79
CA PHE A 6 13.04 -9.73 11.69
C PHE A 6 13.63 -10.33 10.42
N SER A 7 14.66 -11.17 10.54
CA SER A 7 15.20 -11.92 9.39
C SER A 7 14.12 -12.82 8.77
N THR A 8 13.38 -13.55 9.61
CA THR A 8 12.26 -14.40 9.15
C THR A 8 11.18 -13.57 8.45
N TYR A 9 10.91 -12.36 8.95
CA TYR A 9 9.99 -11.41 8.32
C TYR A 9 10.45 -11.00 6.91
N ILE A 10 11.74 -10.67 6.76
CA ILE A 10 12.34 -10.27 5.47
C ILE A 10 12.27 -11.43 4.47
N ASP A 11 12.67 -12.63 4.87
CA ASP A 11 12.67 -13.82 4.01
C ASP A 11 11.25 -14.14 3.53
N ARG A 12 10.27 -14.10 4.44
CA ARG A 12 8.87 -14.31 4.09
C ARG A 12 8.36 -13.23 3.12
N PHE A 13 8.71 -11.96 3.34
CA PHE A 13 8.32 -10.88 2.43
C PHE A 13 8.83 -11.12 1.01
N HIS A 14 10.11 -11.43 0.85
CA HIS A 14 10.70 -11.70 -0.47
C HIS A 14 10.19 -12.99 -1.12
N SER A 15 9.80 -13.99 -0.32
CA SER A 15 9.13 -15.19 -0.82
C SER A 15 7.73 -14.90 -1.35
N LEU A 16 6.94 -14.07 -0.65
CA LEU A 16 5.56 -13.75 -1.04
C LEU A 16 5.50 -12.77 -2.21
N PHE A 17 6.39 -11.78 -2.23
CA PHE A 17 6.46 -10.72 -3.24
C PHE A 17 7.66 -10.89 -4.17
N TYR A 18 7.96 -12.15 -4.53
CA TYR A 18 9.00 -12.46 -5.49
C TYR A 18 8.72 -11.77 -6.83
N VAL A 19 9.75 -11.17 -7.41
CA VAL A 19 9.71 -10.58 -8.75
C VAL A 19 10.86 -11.10 -9.61
N PRO A 20 10.69 -11.23 -10.94
CA PRO A 20 11.78 -11.60 -11.85
C PRO A 20 12.95 -10.61 -11.77
N LYS A 21 14.17 -11.06 -12.14
CA LYS A 21 15.42 -10.26 -12.03
C LYS A 21 15.37 -8.88 -12.73
N HIS A 22 14.56 -8.73 -13.77
CA HIS A 22 14.40 -7.49 -14.53
C HIS A 22 13.35 -6.54 -13.93
N THR A 23 12.56 -7.01 -12.97
CA THR A 23 11.55 -6.23 -12.26
C THR A 23 12.14 -5.64 -11.00
N LYS A 24 11.85 -4.36 -10.73
CA LYS A 24 12.30 -3.67 -9.51
C LYS A 24 11.20 -3.71 -8.47
N LEU A 25 11.56 -4.07 -7.25
CA LEU A 25 10.71 -4.00 -6.07
C LEU A 25 11.13 -2.80 -5.23
N TYR A 26 10.17 -1.92 -4.92
CA TYR A 26 10.36 -0.77 -4.05
C TYR A 26 9.34 -0.86 -2.91
N VAL A 27 9.82 -0.67 -1.69
CA VAL A 27 9.01 -0.80 -0.47
C VAL A 27 8.88 0.56 0.19
N VAL A 28 7.68 0.83 0.70
CA VAL A 28 7.38 1.98 1.55
C VAL A 28 7.05 1.44 2.93
N VAL A 29 7.71 2.00 3.94
CA VAL A 29 7.54 1.60 5.34
C VAL A 29 6.17 1.99 5.90
N GLY A 30 5.55 1.10 6.68
CA GLY A 30 4.32 1.36 7.42
C GLY A 30 4.50 1.33 8.95
N ASN A 31 3.47 1.72 9.69
CA ASN A 31 3.52 1.79 11.16
C ASN A 31 3.71 0.41 11.81
N HIS A 32 3.23 -0.66 11.17
CA HIS A 32 3.46 -2.03 11.66
C HIS A 32 4.90 -2.52 11.47
N ASP A 33 5.70 -1.85 10.63
CA ASP A 33 7.09 -2.24 10.39
C ASP A 33 8.05 -1.65 11.42
N ILE A 34 7.82 -0.39 11.83
CA ILE A 34 8.74 0.38 12.69
C ILE A 34 8.08 1.05 13.89
N GLY A 35 6.75 0.97 14.02
CA GLY A 35 5.94 1.63 15.03
C GLY A 35 5.17 2.85 14.51
N PHE A 36 4.14 3.27 15.24
CA PHE A 36 3.64 4.64 15.16
C PHE A 36 4.72 5.62 15.62
N HIS A 37 4.63 6.87 15.19
CA HIS A 37 5.65 7.91 15.41
C HIS A 37 6.33 7.85 16.80
N TYR A 38 5.57 7.87 17.88
CA TYR A 38 6.08 7.87 19.27
C TYR A 38 6.78 6.57 19.71
N GLY A 39 6.55 5.47 19.00
CA GLY A 39 7.18 4.17 19.25
C GLY A 39 8.42 3.89 18.39
N ILE A 40 8.76 4.78 17.46
CA ILE A 40 9.88 4.56 16.54
C ILE A 40 11.19 4.87 17.26
N THR A 41 12.11 3.90 17.22
CA THR A 41 13.51 4.10 17.65
C THR A 41 14.44 4.21 16.44
N PRO A 42 15.63 4.84 16.59
CA PRO A 42 16.63 4.88 15.53
C PRO A 42 17.02 3.49 14.99
N TYR A 43 17.06 2.48 15.87
CA TYR A 43 17.36 1.10 15.49
C TYR A 43 16.26 0.49 14.60
N LEU A 44 14.97 0.64 14.96
CA LEU A 44 13.86 0.13 14.15
C LEU A 44 13.81 0.79 12.76
N HIS A 45 13.98 2.11 12.72
CA HIS A 45 14.04 2.84 11.46
C HIS A 45 15.22 2.37 10.59
N LYS A 46 16.42 2.31 11.17
CA LYS A 46 17.65 1.94 10.45
C LYS A 46 17.58 0.52 9.89
N ARG A 47 17.22 -0.47 10.71
CA ARG A 47 17.19 -1.88 10.28
C ARG A 47 16.21 -2.12 9.13
N PHE A 48 15.06 -1.44 9.14
CA PHE A 48 14.08 -1.53 8.06
C PHE A 48 14.58 -0.83 6.79
N ALA A 49 15.12 0.38 6.93
CA ALA A 49 15.65 1.14 5.80
C ALA A 49 16.78 0.39 5.08
N GLU A 50 17.67 -0.27 5.83
CA GLU A 50 18.76 -1.08 5.29
C GLU A 50 18.26 -2.35 4.61
N ALA A 51 17.33 -3.09 5.23
CA ALA A 51 16.80 -4.34 4.68
C ALA A 51 16.04 -4.14 3.36
N PHE A 52 15.22 -3.09 3.27
CA PHE A 52 14.31 -2.87 2.13
C PHE A 52 14.74 -1.73 1.19
N GLY A 53 15.84 -1.04 1.48
CA GLY A 53 16.25 0.15 0.72
C GLY A 53 15.20 1.26 0.79
N SER A 54 14.57 1.43 1.95
CA SER A 54 13.44 2.35 2.20
C SER A 54 13.85 3.45 3.19
N PRO A 55 14.64 4.47 2.78
CA PRO A 55 14.94 5.61 3.62
C PRO A 55 13.68 6.46 3.87
N SER A 56 13.77 7.47 4.74
CA SER A 56 12.61 8.32 5.07
C SER A 56 11.99 9.03 3.85
N VAL A 57 12.81 9.47 2.89
CA VAL A 57 12.33 10.02 1.62
C VAL A 57 13.22 9.51 0.48
N ARG A 58 12.61 9.03 -0.60
CA ARG A 58 13.31 8.52 -1.78
C ARG A 58 12.68 9.06 -3.07
N LEU A 59 13.51 9.65 -3.93
CA LEU A 59 13.14 9.99 -5.31
C LEU A 59 13.58 8.88 -6.26
N LEU A 60 12.63 8.36 -7.05
CA LEU A 60 12.89 7.45 -8.16
C LEU A 60 12.52 8.14 -9.47
N SER A 61 13.38 8.00 -10.48
CA SER A 61 13.10 8.49 -11.84
C SER A 61 13.17 7.33 -12.82
N ILE A 62 12.01 6.93 -13.36
CA ILE A 62 11.87 5.72 -14.19
C ILE A 62 11.13 6.11 -15.46
N ALA A 63 11.75 5.88 -16.61
CA ALA A 63 11.18 6.21 -17.93
C ALA A 63 10.60 7.64 -18.00
N GLY A 64 11.27 8.60 -17.36
CA GLY A 64 10.84 9.99 -17.37
C GLY A 64 9.67 10.34 -16.43
N ASN A 65 9.26 9.40 -15.58
CA ASN A 65 8.32 9.61 -14.47
C ASN A 65 9.08 9.75 -13.14
N HIS A 66 8.57 10.60 -12.24
CA HIS A 66 9.14 10.78 -10.90
C HIS A 66 8.21 10.23 -9.82
N PHE A 67 8.75 9.34 -8.99
CA PHE A 67 8.06 8.78 -7.82
C PHE A 67 8.76 9.26 -6.56
N VAL A 68 8.00 9.81 -5.61
CA VAL A 68 8.48 10.24 -4.30
C VAL A 68 7.89 9.28 -3.28
N LEU A 69 8.74 8.45 -2.68
CA LEU A 69 8.36 7.49 -1.64
C LEU A 69 8.69 8.12 -0.29
N ILE A 70 7.71 8.16 0.62
CA ILE A 70 7.82 8.83 1.92
C ILE A 70 7.44 7.86 3.04
N ASN A 71 8.29 7.81 4.06
CA ASN A 71 7.93 7.30 5.38
C ASN A 71 6.94 8.29 6.03
N SER A 72 5.65 7.96 6.01
CA SER A 72 4.60 8.85 6.53
C SER A 72 4.74 9.14 8.02
N MET A 73 5.33 8.25 8.82
CA MET A 73 5.56 8.47 10.25
C MET A 73 6.66 9.53 10.52
N ALA A 74 7.45 9.87 9.49
CA ALA A 74 8.39 11.00 9.54
C ALA A 74 7.69 12.35 9.30
N MET A 75 6.43 12.37 8.86
CA MET A 75 5.65 13.58 8.55
C MET A 75 4.80 14.02 9.76
N GLU A 76 5.29 13.83 10.98
CA GLU A 76 4.60 14.24 12.22
C GLU A 76 4.58 15.76 12.39
N GLY A 77 5.65 16.43 11.94
CA GLY A 77 5.83 17.89 12.02
C GLY A 77 6.42 18.39 13.34
N ASP A 78 6.98 17.51 14.18
CA ASP A 78 7.53 17.84 15.50
C ASP A 78 9.06 18.01 15.50
N GLY A 79 9.73 17.84 14.36
CA GLY A 79 11.18 17.96 14.23
C GLY A 79 11.98 16.81 14.86
N CYS A 80 11.35 15.66 15.11
CA CYS A 80 11.99 14.46 15.65
C CYS A 80 13.23 13.99 14.85
N PHE A 81 13.95 13.00 15.40
CA PHE A 81 15.19 12.47 14.80
C PHE A 81 15.02 11.95 13.36
N LEU A 82 13.84 11.43 12.98
CA LEU A 82 13.55 10.99 11.61
C LEU A 82 12.82 12.06 10.77
N CYS A 83 12.15 13.00 11.42
CA CYS A 83 11.29 14.01 10.81
C CYS A 83 12.14 15.11 10.15
N ARG A 84 13.08 15.68 10.91
CA ARG A 84 13.93 16.76 10.39
C ARG A 84 14.77 16.35 9.18
N PRO A 85 15.42 15.16 9.17
CA PRO A 85 16.09 14.66 7.97
C PRO A 85 15.14 14.44 6.79
N ALA A 86 13.92 13.94 7.04
CA ALA A 86 12.92 13.74 6.00
C ALA A 86 12.48 15.06 5.36
N GLU A 87 12.19 16.10 6.15
CA GLU A 87 11.88 17.45 5.67
C GLU A 87 13.01 18.02 4.78
N MET A 88 14.27 17.86 5.19
CA MET A 88 15.42 18.32 4.41
C MET A 88 15.54 17.56 3.07
N GLN A 89 15.37 16.24 3.09
CA GLN A 89 15.39 15.41 1.87
C GLN A 89 14.25 15.79 0.93
N LEU A 90 13.04 15.99 1.47
CA LEU A 90 11.87 16.44 0.72
C LEU A 90 12.12 17.82 0.10
N SER A 91 12.64 18.78 0.86
CA SER A 91 13.00 20.12 0.36
C SER A 91 13.99 20.05 -0.81
N ASN A 92 15.00 19.18 -0.72
CA ASN A 92 15.96 18.97 -1.81
C ASN A 92 15.30 18.36 -3.06
N ILE A 93 14.39 17.41 -2.90
CA ILE A 93 13.62 16.84 -4.02
C ILE A 93 12.72 17.90 -4.65
N THR A 94 12.03 18.70 -3.84
CA THR A 94 11.20 19.81 -4.31
C THR A 94 12.01 20.81 -5.14
N LYS A 95 13.22 21.16 -4.71
CA LYS A 95 14.13 22.02 -5.49
C LYS A 95 14.49 21.40 -6.84
N ARG A 96 14.77 20.09 -6.89
CA ARG A 96 15.05 19.36 -8.15
C ARG A 96 13.85 19.37 -9.10
N LEU A 97 12.66 19.12 -8.58
CA LEU A 97 11.42 19.13 -9.38
C LEU A 97 11.10 20.53 -9.92
N LYS A 98 11.26 21.58 -9.08
CA LYS A 98 11.11 22.98 -9.51
C LYS A 98 12.12 23.35 -10.59
N CYS A 99 13.37 22.93 -10.42
CA CYS A 99 14.41 23.14 -11.42
C CYS A 99 14.07 22.45 -12.75
N ALA A 100 13.64 21.18 -12.73
CA ALA A 100 13.23 20.47 -13.94
C ALA A 100 12.04 21.13 -14.65
N LYS A 101 11.16 21.79 -13.89
CA LYS A 101 10.03 22.58 -14.41
C LYS A 101 10.46 23.95 -15.00
N GLY A 102 11.74 24.33 -14.88
CA GLY A 102 12.24 25.63 -15.29
C GLY A 102 11.90 26.77 -14.32
N LEU A 103 11.62 26.45 -13.06
CA LEU A 103 11.29 27.44 -12.02
C LEU A 103 12.48 27.70 -11.10
N GLY A 104 12.88 28.98 -10.99
CA GLY A 104 13.92 29.44 -10.08
C GLY A 104 15.35 29.20 -10.59
N THR A 105 16.34 29.45 -9.74
CA THR A 105 17.76 29.22 -10.04
C THR A 105 18.13 27.76 -9.84
N CYS A 106 18.55 27.10 -10.92
CA CYS A 106 19.04 25.73 -10.94
C CYS A 106 20.55 25.68 -10.70
N PRO A 107 21.05 25.16 -9.57
CA PRO A 107 22.46 24.91 -9.40
C PRO A 107 22.89 23.75 -10.32
N LYS A 108 24.08 23.87 -10.93
CA LYS A 108 24.66 22.82 -11.79
C LYS A 108 24.74 21.49 -11.01
N GLY A 109 24.24 20.40 -11.60
CA GLY A 109 24.27 19.05 -11.01
C GLY A 109 22.98 18.56 -10.34
N LEU A 110 21.90 19.35 -10.34
CA LEU A 110 20.58 18.97 -9.80
C LEU A 110 19.56 18.54 -10.88
N GLU A 111 19.99 18.45 -12.14
CA GLU A 111 19.11 18.31 -13.31
C GLU A 111 18.44 16.94 -13.37
N LEU A 112 17.10 16.94 -13.37
CA LEU A 112 16.31 15.81 -13.86
C LEU A 112 16.21 15.96 -15.38
N LYS A 113 16.37 14.86 -16.13
CA LYS A 113 16.39 14.90 -17.61
C LYS A 113 15.14 15.53 -18.23
N GLN A 114 14.02 15.43 -17.55
CA GLN A 114 12.75 16.02 -17.92
C GLN A 114 11.90 16.20 -16.67
N TYR A 115 10.91 17.08 -16.73
CA TYR A 115 9.91 17.22 -15.69
C TYR A 115 8.70 16.32 -15.95
N SER A 116 8.28 15.59 -14.93
CA SER A 116 6.93 15.02 -14.80
C SER A 116 6.37 15.41 -13.45
N ARG A 117 5.08 15.76 -13.39
CA ARG A 117 4.40 15.99 -12.13
C ARG A 117 4.44 14.68 -11.30
N PRO A 118 4.94 14.68 -10.05
CA PRO A 118 5.36 13.45 -9.40
C PRO A 118 4.18 12.57 -8.95
N ILE A 119 4.47 11.29 -8.72
CA ILE A 119 3.61 10.35 -8.02
C ILE A 119 4.11 10.25 -6.58
N LEU A 120 3.24 10.44 -5.59
CA LEU A 120 3.56 10.28 -4.18
C LEU A 120 3.12 8.89 -3.70
N LEU A 121 4.01 8.17 -3.03
CA LEU A 121 3.71 6.90 -2.37
C LEU A 121 4.07 7.01 -0.89
N GLN A 122 3.13 6.69 -0.02
CA GLN A 122 3.31 6.68 1.42
C GLN A 122 2.36 5.69 2.08
N HIS A 123 2.53 5.40 3.37
CA HIS A 123 1.67 4.46 4.07
C HIS A 123 0.35 5.10 4.54
N PHE A 124 0.42 6.16 5.36
CA PHE A 124 -0.79 6.85 5.85
C PHE A 124 -1.48 7.65 4.73
N PRO A 125 -2.81 7.69 4.68
CA PRO A 125 -3.53 8.60 3.79
C PRO A 125 -3.19 10.07 4.11
N LEU A 126 -3.39 10.94 3.12
CA LEU A 126 -3.46 12.38 3.40
C LEU A 126 -4.68 12.67 4.29
N TYR A 127 -4.66 13.83 4.91
CA TYR A 127 -5.71 14.27 5.80
C TYR A 127 -7.09 14.20 5.16
N ARG A 128 -8.00 13.51 5.85
CA ARG A 128 -9.45 13.54 5.64
C ARG A 128 -10.14 13.28 6.98
N GLU A 129 -11.35 13.82 7.16
CA GLU A 129 -12.07 13.71 8.43
C GLU A 129 -12.50 12.28 8.74
N SER A 130 -12.81 11.49 7.72
CA SER A 130 -13.25 10.10 7.80
C SER A 130 -13.20 9.46 6.40
N ASP A 131 -13.62 8.20 6.29
CA ASP A 131 -13.82 7.48 5.03
C ASP A 131 -15.27 7.62 4.50
N GLU A 132 -16.08 8.55 5.03
CA GLU A 132 -17.51 8.65 4.73
C GLU A 132 -17.78 8.96 3.25
N GLU A 133 -16.89 9.73 2.62
CA GLU A 133 -16.94 10.09 1.19
C GLU A 133 -16.48 8.95 0.26
N CYS A 134 -15.90 7.88 0.80
CA CYS A 134 -15.41 6.77 -0.01
C CYS A 134 -16.60 6.01 -0.62
N ASN A 135 -16.45 5.66 -1.90
CA ASN A 135 -17.41 4.89 -2.68
C ASN A 135 -16.66 3.90 -3.59
N GLU A 136 -16.22 2.79 -3.01
CA GLU A 136 -15.44 1.75 -3.67
C GLU A 136 -15.96 0.35 -3.29
N PRO A 137 -15.95 -0.65 -4.19
CA PRO A 137 -16.40 -2.01 -3.86
C PRO A 137 -15.71 -2.69 -2.67
N ASP A 138 -14.54 -2.20 -2.28
CA ASP A 138 -13.69 -2.66 -1.19
C ASP A 138 -13.50 -1.62 -0.07
N GLU A 139 -14.41 -0.65 0.02
CA GLU A 139 -14.47 0.37 1.07
C GLU A 139 -14.69 -0.18 2.49
N ALA A 140 -14.68 0.72 3.46
CA ALA A 140 -15.01 0.43 4.86
C ALA A 140 -16.52 0.25 5.03
N PRO A 141 -16.97 -0.62 5.95
CA PRO A 141 -18.37 -0.70 6.37
C PRO A 141 -18.94 0.67 6.76
N GLU A 142 -20.27 0.85 6.62
CA GLU A 142 -20.95 2.13 6.85
C GLU A 142 -20.71 2.73 8.25
N ASP A 143 -20.63 1.88 9.27
CA ASP A 143 -20.36 2.29 10.65
C ASP A 143 -18.90 2.67 10.89
N GLU A 144 -17.97 2.03 10.19
CA GLU A 144 -16.54 2.32 10.26
C GLU A 144 -16.18 3.58 9.47
N LYS A 145 -16.74 3.74 8.26
CA LYS A 145 -16.40 4.86 7.38
C LYS A 145 -16.83 6.22 7.93
N ARG A 146 -17.83 6.26 8.82
CA ARG A 146 -18.28 7.48 9.52
C ARG A 146 -17.45 7.83 10.75
N GLN A 147 -16.54 6.94 11.18
CA GLN A 147 -15.68 7.22 12.31
C GLN A 147 -14.67 8.30 11.94
N LYS A 148 -14.52 9.28 12.82
CA LYS A 148 -13.58 10.37 12.60
C LYS A 148 -12.15 9.89 12.76
N PHE A 149 -11.33 10.21 11.78
CA PHE A 149 -9.91 9.95 11.80
C PHE A 149 -9.19 10.83 12.82
N ARG A 150 -8.23 10.22 13.51
CA ARG A 150 -7.26 10.88 14.36
C ARG A 150 -6.06 11.24 13.51
N GLU A 151 -5.78 12.53 13.42
CA GLU A 151 -4.55 13.02 12.81
C GLU A 151 -3.32 12.39 13.46
N ARG A 152 -2.29 12.12 12.64
CA ARG A 152 -1.03 11.46 13.03
C ARG A 152 -1.20 10.00 13.47
N TRP A 153 -2.40 9.44 13.30
CA TRP A 153 -2.68 8.04 13.62
C TRP A 153 -3.35 7.33 12.44
N ASP A 154 -4.56 7.76 12.08
CA ASP A 154 -5.36 7.15 10.99
C ASP A 154 -5.06 7.83 9.63
N ALA A 155 -4.60 9.08 9.68
CA ALA A 155 -4.15 9.86 8.52
C ALA A 155 -3.02 10.82 8.93
N LEU A 156 -2.32 11.38 7.96
CA LEU A 156 -1.42 12.52 8.22
C LEU A 156 -2.20 13.72 8.79
N SER A 157 -1.49 14.60 9.50
CA SER A 157 -2.09 15.86 9.92
C SER A 157 -2.47 16.73 8.72
N LYS A 158 -3.40 17.67 8.92
CA LYS A 158 -3.79 18.62 7.89
C LYS A 158 -2.60 19.45 7.39
N GLU A 159 -1.73 19.88 8.31
CA GLU A 159 -0.54 20.66 7.99
C GLU A 159 0.45 19.86 7.15
N SER A 160 0.76 18.62 7.56
CA SER A 160 1.69 17.76 6.82
C SER A 160 1.15 17.39 5.44
N SER A 161 -0.16 17.15 5.34
CA SER A 161 -0.82 16.87 4.06
C SER A 161 -0.73 18.07 3.11
N LEU A 162 -1.02 19.26 3.63
CA LEU A 162 -0.91 20.50 2.86
C LEU A 162 0.53 20.76 2.41
N MET A 163 1.50 20.60 3.32
CA MET A 163 2.93 20.76 3.03
C MET A 163 3.39 19.84 1.89
N LEU A 164 2.95 18.58 1.88
CA LEU A 164 3.25 17.62 0.81
C LEU A 164 2.61 18.03 -0.52
N LEU A 165 1.33 18.41 -0.51
CA LEU A 165 0.59 18.82 -1.69
C LEU A 165 1.17 20.11 -2.30
N GLU A 166 1.51 21.11 -1.50
CA GLU A 166 2.12 22.36 -1.97
C GLU A 166 3.56 22.18 -2.46
N SER A 167 4.35 21.37 -1.75
CA SER A 167 5.77 21.17 -2.07
C SER A 167 5.96 20.34 -3.33
N LEU A 168 5.25 19.21 -3.43
CA LEU A 168 5.42 18.26 -4.53
C LEU A 168 4.45 18.50 -5.67
N ASN A 169 3.27 19.05 -5.38
CA ASN A 169 2.16 19.17 -6.31
C ASN A 169 1.94 17.86 -7.11
N PRO A 170 1.72 16.71 -6.44
CA PRO A 170 1.70 15.40 -7.09
C PRO A 170 0.45 15.25 -7.96
N ARG A 171 0.52 14.49 -9.05
CA ARG A 171 -0.68 14.18 -9.86
C ARG A 171 -1.48 12.98 -9.32
N VAL A 172 -0.80 12.08 -8.63
CA VAL A 172 -1.35 10.88 -8.01
C VAL A 172 -0.69 10.67 -6.65
N VAL A 173 -1.48 10.28 -5.67
CA VAL A 173 -1.04 9.84 -4.34
C VAL A 173 -1.55 8.42 -4.13
N ILE A 174 -0.69 7.50 -3.74
CA ILE A 174 -1.05 6.12 -3.43
C ILE A 174 -0.72 5.85 -1.96
N THR A 175 -1.73 5.44 -1.20
CA THR A 175 -1.68 5.24 0.25
C THR A 175 -2.26 3.89 0.65
N GLY A 176 -2.19 3.54 1.93
CA GLY A 176 -2.79 2.34 2.51
C GLY A 176 -3.28 2.63 3.93
N HIS A 177 -2.79 1.85 4.89
CA HIS A 177 -3.03 2.00 6.33
C HIS A 177 -4.46 1.67 6.80
N THR A 178 -5.50 2.29 6.23
CA THR A 178 -6.90 2.08 6.69
C THR A 178 -7.42 0.68 6.39
N HIS A 179 -6.67 -0.12 5.63
CA HIS A 179 -7.04 -1.46 5.19
C HIS A 179 -8.26 -1.53 4.26
N HIS A 180 -8.88 -0.40 3.93
CA HIS A 180 -10.04 -0.27 3.04
C HIS A 180 -9.72 0.55 1.79
N GLY A 181 -10.45 0.28 0.71
CA GLY A 181 -10.34 1.03 -0.52
C GLY A 181 -10.99 2.40 -0.40
N CYS A 182 -10.28 3.45 -0.79
CA CYS A 182 -10.88 4.77 -0.93
C CYS A 182 -10.27 5.53 -2.10
N ARG A 183 -11.09 6.36 -2.75
CA ARG A 183 -10.65 7.30 -3.78
C ARG A 183 -11.09 8.70 -3.39
N LYS A 184 -10.11 9.58 -3.18
CA LYS A 184 -10.34 11.00 -2.87
C LYS A 184 -9.72 11.89 -3.93
N TYR A 185 -10.39 12.99 -4.25
CA TYR A 185 -9.86 13.99 -5.16
C TYR A 185 -9.60 15.29 -4.39
N HIS A 186 -8.39 15.81 -4.54
CA HIS A 186 -7.95 17.06 -3.90
C HIS A 186 -8.08 18.20 -4.90
N ASP A 187 -9.26 18.82 -4.96
CA ASP A 187 -9.63 19.83 -5.98
C ASP A 187 -8.61 20.95 -6.13
N GLY A 188 -8.16 21.55 -5.01
CA GLY A 188 -7.21 22.66 -5.00
C GLY A 188 -5.83 22.33 -5.60
N PHE A 189 -5.51 21.04 -5.70
CA PHE A 189 -4.26 20.56 -6.28
C PHE A 189 -4.46 19.80 -7.59
N ASN A 190 -5.68 19.45 -8.00
CA ASN A 190 -5.93 18.53 -9.12
C ASN A 190 -5.09 17.25 -8.97
N THR A 191 -5.34 16.55 -7.86
CA THR A 191 -4.59 15.36 -7.44
C THR A 191 -5.56 14.26 -7.04
N HIS A 192 -5.40 13.08 -7.61
CA HIS A 192 -6.13 11.89 -7.17
C HIS A 192 -5.35 11.15 -6.10
N GLU A 193 -6.01 10.84 -4.99
CA GLU A 193 -5.50 9.96 -3.96
C GLU A 193 -6.25 8.62 -3.99
N TYR A 194 -5.49 7.54 -4.00
CA TYR A 194 -6.00 6.18 -3.91
C TYR A 194 -5.45 5.52 -2.67
N THR A 195 -6.33 5.18 -1.73
CA THR A 195 -6.01 4.33 -0.59
C THR A 195 -6.31 2.89 -0.97
N LEU A 196 -5.28 2.04 -0.95
CA LEU A 196 -5.42 0.61 -1.25
C LEU A 196 -5.76 -0.16 0.01
N PRO A 197 -6.65 -1.16 -0.08
CA PRO A 197 -6.91 -2.03 1.05
C PRO A 197 -5.75 -2.99 1.31
N SER A 198 -5.86 -3.78 2.38
CA SER A 198 -4.90 -4.85 2.64
C SER A 198 -4.89 -5.90 1.53
N PHE A 199 -3.69 -6.35 1.12
CA PHE A 199 -3.49 -7.50 0.23
C PHE A 199 -3.59 -8.84 0.98
N SER A 200 -4.61 -9.02 1.83
CA SER A 200 -4.88 -10.30 2.52
C SER A 200 -6.26 -10.33 3.17
N TRP A 201 -6.78 -11.53 3.43
CA TRP A 201 -8.04 -11.73 4.17
C TRP A 201 -7.96 -11.40 5.65
N ARG A 202 -6.77 -11.14 6.20
CA ARG A 202 -6.58 -10.85 7.63
C ARG A 202 -7.44 -9.69 8.11
N ASN A 203 -7.61 -8.67 7.28
CA ASN A 203 -8.28 -7.43 7.66
C ASN A 203 -9.60 -7.20 6.94
N LYS A 204 -9.91 -7.96 5.87
CA LYS A 204 -11.18 -7.82 5.13
C LYS A 204 -11.47 -9.02 4.24
N ASP A 205 -12.76 -9.23 3.96
CA ASP A 205 -13.24 -10.31 3.10
C ASP A 205 -12.80 -10.16 1.63
N ASN A 206 -12.73 -8.94 1.09
CA ASN A 206 -12.53 -8.64 -0.34
C ASN A 206 -11.25 -7.84 -0.65
N PRO A 207 -10.05 -8.41 -0.45
CA PRO A 207 -8.79 -7.71 -0.71
C PRO A 207 -8.62 -7.34 -2.19
N SER A 208 -7.80 -6.33 -2.45
CA SER A 208 -7.49 -5.89 -3.81
C SER A 208 -6.05 -5.37 -3.92
N TYR A 209 -5.58 -5.24 -5.15
CA TYR A 209 -4.34 -4.55 -5.49
C TYR A 209 -4.58 -3.63 -6.68
N MET A 210 -3.62 -2.77 -6.99
CA MET A 210 -3.72 -1.83 -8.10
C MET A 210 -2.65 -2.10 -9.15
N LEU A 211 -3.06 -2.01 -10.41
CA LEU A 211 -2.17 -1.89 -11.55
C LEU A 211 -2.22 -0.45 -12.05
N ALA A 212 -1.05 0.11 -12.36
CA ALA A 212 -0.95 1.49 -12.79
C ALA A 212 0.05 1.62 -13.95
N ILE A 213 -0.33 2.40 -14.96
CA ILE A 213 0.52 2.77 -16.10
C ILE A 213 0.78 4.27 -16.02
N PHE A 214 2.05 4.65 -16.04
CA PHE A 214 2.48 6.04 -15.94
C PHE A 214 3.27 6.47 -17.18
N THR A 215 2.84 7.57 -17.79
CA THR A 215 3.61 8.35 -18.76
C THR A 215 3.96 9.70 -18.13
N PRO A 216 4.93 10.47 -18.63
CA PRO A 216 5.36 11.71 -17.98
C PRO A 216 4.23 12.74 -17.74
N ASN A 217 3.18 12.71 -18.56
CA ASN A 217 2.05 13.64 -18.52
C ASN A 217 0.70 13.01 -18.17
N ASN A 218 0.53 11.69 -18.30
CA ASN A 218 -0.73 11.01 -18.03
C ASN A 218 -0.56 9.72 -17.21
N TYR A 219 -1.65 9.19 -16.67
CA TYR A 219 -1.67 7.91 -15.98
C TYR A 219 -3.01 7.18 -16.19
N SER A 220 -2.99 5.88 -15.98
CA SER A 220 -4.18 5.04 -15.90
C SER A 220 -3.99 4.08 -14.73
N VAL A 221 -5.02 3.91 -13.92
CA VAL A 221 -5.05 2.97 -12.79
C VAL A 221 -6.24 2.06 -12.93
N ASP A 222 -6.05 0.80 -12.52
CA ASP A 222 -7.12 -0.17 -12.40
C ASP A 222 -6.96 -0.95 -11.10
N LYS A 223 -8.09 -1.25 -10.46
CA LYS A 223 -8.11 -1.98 -9.19
C LYS A 223 -8.52 -3.43 -9.44
N CYS A 224 -7.63 -4.35 -9.10
CA CYS A 224 -7.81 -5.77 -9.30
C CYS A 224 -8.29 -6.43 -8.00
N TYR A 225 -9.54 -6.89 -8.00
CA TYR A 225 -10.13 -7.57 -6.85
C TYR A 225 -9.66 -9.02 -6.76
N MET A 226 -9.32 -9.44 -5.55
CA MET A 226 -9.00 -10.83 -5.23
C MET A 226 -10.27 -11.60 -4.81
N PRO A 227 -10.24 -12.94 -4.83
CA PRO A 227 -11.36 -13.74 -4.34
C PRO A 227 -11.75 -13.37 -2.90
N ARG A 228 -13.05 -13.38 -2.61
CA ARG A 228 -13.56 -13.15 -1.26
C ARG A 228 -13.30 -14.34 -0.35
N GLU A 229 -12.86 -14.11 0.89
CA GLU A 229 -12.59 -15.17 1.87
C GLU A 229 -13.83 -16.05 2.07
N SER A 230 -14.98 -15.42 2.30
CA SER A 230 -16.29 -16.03 2.47
C SER A 230 -16.66 -16.96 1.31
N THR A 231 -16.37 -16.52 0.07
CA THR A 231 -16.64 -17.31 -1.14
C THR A 231 -15.71 -18.53 -1.20
N VAL A 232 -14.42 -18.35 -0.91
CA VAL A 232 -13.46 -19.45 -0.90
C VAL A 232 -13.81 -20.48 0.17
N ILE A 233 -14.14 -20.05 1.40
CA ILE A 233 -14.58 -20.94 2.48
C ILE A 233 -15.84 -21.70 2.09
N LEU A 234 -16.83 -21.04 1.47
CA LEU A 234 -18.05 -21.68 1.01
C LEU A 234 -17.77 -22.77 -0.02
N LEU A 235 -16.89 -22.50 -1.00
CA LEU A 235 -16.50 -23.48 -2.02
C LEU A 235 -15.84 -24.71 -1.39
N TYR A 236 -14.96 -24.53 -0.40
CA TYR A 236 -14.37 -25.67 0.33
C TYR A 236 -15.43 -26.50 1.06
N LYS A 237 -16.39 -25.86 1.74
CA LYS A 237 -17.48 -26.55 2.43
C LYS A 237 -18.34 -27.37 1.47
N LEU A 238 -18.75 -26.77 0.35
CA LEU A 238 -19.54 -27.45 -0.68
C LEU A 238 -18.75 -28.58 -1.36
N GLY A 239 -17.44 -28.40 -1.58
CA GLY A 239 -16.55 -29.41 -2.13
C GLY A 239 -16.43 -30.63 -1.22
N ILE A 240 -16.18 -30.42 0.08
CA ILE A 240 -16.11 -31.49 1.09
C ILE A 240 -17.45 -32.24 1.15
N LEU A 241 -18.57 -31.52 1.20
CA LEU A 241 -19.90 -32.13 1.20
C LEU A 241 -20.13 -33.00 -0.05
N SER A 242 -19.73 -32.50 -1.22
CA SER A 242 -19.86 -33.23 -2.49
C SER A 242 -19.03 -34.51 -2.51
N ILE A 243 -17.79 -34.46 -1.98
CA ILE A 243 -16.92 -35.64 -1.84
C ILE A 243 -17.54 -36.67 -0.88
N LEU A 244 -18.09 -36.22 0.25
CA LEU A 244 -18.74 -37.11 1.23
C LEU A 244 -19.99 -37.78 0.64
N VAL A 245 -20.83 -37.01 -0.06
CA VAL A 245 -22.02 -37.54 -0.74
C VAL A 245 -21.62 -38.54 -1.82
N TYR A 246 -20.65 -38.20 -2.66
CA TYR A 246 -20.15 -39.09 -3.71
C TYR A 246 -19.58 -40.40 -3.13
N SER A 247 -18.79 -40.29 -2.05
CA SER A 247 -18.21 -41.46 -1.37
C SER A 247 -19.29 -42.34 -0.76
N SER A 248 -20.31 -41.76 -0.12
CA SER A 248 -21.44 -42.49 0.45
C SER A 248 -22.26 -43.20 -0.63
N LEU A 249 -22.56 -42.53 -1.74
CA LEU A 249 -23.29 -43.13 -2.87
C LEU A 249 -22.47 -44.25 -3.53
N SER A 250 -21.17 -44.04 -3.71
CA SER A 250 -20.25 -45.03 -4.29
C SER A 250 -20.10 -46.25 -3.39
N TYR A 251 -19.95 -46.04 -2.08
CA TYR A 251 -19.92 -47.12 -1.09
C TYR A 251 -21.22 -47.92 -1.09
N ARG A 252 -22.39 -47.24 -1.09
CA ARG A 252 -23.70 -47.90 -1.22
C ARG A 252 -23.81 -48.74 -2.48
N ARG A 253 -23.32 -48.25 -3.63
CA ARG A 253 -23.28 -49.00 -4.90
C ARG A 253 -22.35 -50.21 -4.82
N TYR A 254 -21.18 -50.06 -4.22
CA TYR A 254 -20.22 -51.15 -4.01
C TYR A 254 -20.80 -52.25 -3.11
N CYS A 255 -21.36 -51.90 -1.95
CA CYS A 255 -22.01 -52.85 -1.05
C CYS A 255 -23.20 -53.55 -1.71
N ARG A 256 -24.03 -52.84 -2.50
CA ARG A 256 -25.12 -53.45 -3.27
C ARG A 256 -24.61 -54.46 -4.31
N ARG A 257 -23.55 -54.14 -5.06
CA ARG A 257 -22.91 -55.08 -5.98
C ARG A 257 -22.40 -56.32 -5.26
N TYR A 258 -21.66 -56.16 -4.17
CA TYR A 258 -21.14 -57.30 -3.40
C TYR A 258 -22.25 -58.21 -2.85
N ARG A 259 -23.38 -57.63 -2.44
CA ARG A 259 -24.54 -58.40 -1.96
C ARG A 259 -25.20 -59.23 -3.07
N MET A 260 -25.21 -58.76 -4.31
CA MET A 260 -25.72 -59.53 -5.48
C MET A 260 -24.83 -60.75 -5.79
N PHE A 261 -23.51 -60.62 -5.65
CA PHE A 261 -22.58 -61.73 -5.90
C PHE A 261 -22.58 -62.83 -4.81
N LYS A 262 -23.21 -62.60 -3.65
CA LYS A 262 -23.35 -63.60 -2.57
C LYS A 262 -24.64 -64.41 -2.64
N VAL A 263 -25.55 -64.12 -3.57
CA VAL A 263 -26.88 -64.76 -3.68
C VAL A 263 -26.92 -65.78 -4.84
N HIS A 264 -25.76 -66.19 -5.34
CA HIS A 264 -25.61 -67.31 -6.29
C HIS A 264 -24.76 -68.42 -5.68
#